data_AF-A0A091G0T5-F1
#
_entry.id   AF-A0A091G0T5-F1
#
_cell.length_a   1.000
_cell.length_b   1.000
_cell.length_c   1.000
_cell.angle_alpha   90.00
_cell.angle_beta   90.00
_cell.angle_gamma   90.00
#
_symmetry.space_group_name_H-M   'P 1'
#
loop_
_entity.id
_entity.type
_entity.pdbx_description
1 polymer ?
#
loop_
_entity_poly.entity_id
_entity_poly.type
_entity_poly.pdbx_seq_one_letter_code
_entity_poly.pdbx_strand_id
1 'polypeptide(L)'
;GDTTRPFYLILDDNFYYRSMRYEVYQLARKYSLSYCQIFLDCPLECCLQRNCLRSHPVADETICLMARKIEMPDVKKNAWERNSLILRSADGALEDDKQIIVLLASALENPMKPNEENTEQKDADRAACAASAVHRVDQACRRIVSLAMKDAKDHNILPGAMKSLAEELNRLKAEFLEDLRQGDNLKKQTCTEDKHLDPAASVIPSFQNKATTLVNKYI
;
A
#
# COMPACT_ATOMS: atom_id res chain seq x y z
N GLY A 1 -19.82 -38.64 18.88
CA GLY A 1 -19.89 -37.20 18.61
C GLY A 1 -19.31 -36.99 17.23
N ASP A 2 -20.05 -36.32 16.37
CA ASP A 2 -19.64 -36.04 14.99
C ASP A 2 -18.32 -35.24 15.02
N THR A 3 -17.21 -35.88 14.66
CA THR A 3 -15.90 -35.22 14.62
C THR A 3 -15.79 -34.56 13.26
N THR A 4 -16.34 -33.35 13.16
CA THR A 4 -16.14 -32.49 12.00
C THR A 4 -14.63 -32.29 11.83
N ARG A 5 -14.08 -32.86 10.75
CA ARG A 5 -12.66 -32.70 10.44
C ARG A 5 -12.40 -31.23 10.11
N PRO A 6 -11.31 -30.63 10.64
CA PRO A 6 -10.97 -29.26 10.33
C PRO A 6 -10.71 -29.11 8.82
N PHE A 7 -11.29 -28.07 8.23
CA PHE A 7 -10.98 -27.66 6.86
C PHE A 7 -9.80 -26.68 6.88
N TYR A 8 -8.78 -26.96 6.07
CA TYR A 8 -7.60 -26.11 5.97
C TYR A 8 -7.62 -25.36 4.64
N LEU A 9 -7.43 -24.04 4.70
CA LEU A 9 -7.14 -23.21 3.54
C LEU A 9 -5.64 -22.93 3.51
N ILE A 10 -4.97 -23.45 2.48
CA ILE A 10 -3.54 -23.21 2.25
C ILE A 10 -3.41 -22.12 1.20
N LEU A 11 -2.72 -21.04 1.55
CA LEU A 11 -2.35 -19.99 0.62
C LEU A 11 -0.89 -20.19 0.24
N ASP A 12 -0.66 -20.61 -1.00
CA ASP A 12 0.67 -20.82 -1.56
C ASP A 12 1.07 -19.57 -2.36
N ASP A 13 1.78 -18.66 -1.68
CA ASP A 13 2.29 -17.42 -2.26
C ASP A 13 3.64 -17.08 -1.59
N ASN A 14 4.43 -16.22 -2.22
CA ASN A 14 5.71 -15.76 -1.69
C ASN A 14 5.56 -14.88 -0.45
N PHE A 15 4.38 -14.23 -0.29
CA PHE A 15 4.08 -13.31 0.82
C PHE A 15 5.25 -12.37 1.15
N TYR A 16 5.74 -11.74 0.08
CA TYR A 16 7.02 -11.04 0.03
C TYR A 16 7.17 -9.95 1.10
N TYR A 17 6.08 -9.18 1.30
CA TYR A 17 5.99 -8.17 2.34
C TYR A 17 5.14 -8.68 3.51
N ARG A 18 5.51 -8.30 4.73
CA ARG A 18 4.77 -8.56 5.96
C ARG A 18 3.34 -8.02 5.90
N SER A 19 3.10 -6.90 5.21
CA SER A 19 1.76 -6.34 5.01
C SER A 19 0.82 -7.34 4.34
N MET A 20 1.30 -8.12 3.37
CA MET A 20 0.52 -9.16 2.69
C MET A 20 0.09 -10.25 3.67
N ARG A 21 0.99 -10.70 4.55
CA ARG A 21 0.65 -11.67 5.62
C ARG A 21 -0.31 -11.08 6.65
N TYR A 22 -0.13 -9.80 6.98
CA TYR A 22 -0.99 -9.11 7.94
C TYR A 22 -2.43 -8.96 7.43
N GLU A 23 -2.63 -8.76 6.13
CA GLU A 23 -3.97 -8.75 5.52
C GLU A 23 -4.67 -10.10 5.68
N VAL A 24 -3.96 -11.20 5.42
CA VAL A 24 -4.50 -12.56 5.64
C VAL A 24 -4.82 -12.79 7.12
N TYR A 25 -3.92 -12.38 8.02
CA TYR A 25 -4.16 -12.46 9.46
C TYR A 25 -5.41 -11.68 9.87
N GLN A 26 -5.61 -10.46 9.36
CA GLN A 26 -6.80 -9.65 9.61
C GLN A 26 -8.08 -10.32 9.09
N LEU A 27 -8.01 -10.96 7.92
CA LEU A 27 -9.12 -11.74 7.38
C LEU A 27 -9.47 -12.92 8.29
N ALA A 28 -8.46 -13.66 8.75
CA ALA A 28 -8.65 -14.75 9.69
C ALA A 28 -9.31 -14.25 10.98
N ARG A 29 -8.88 -13.11 11.52
CA ARG A 29 -9.54 -12.48 12.68
C ARG A 29 -10.99 -12.11 12.41
N LYS A 30 -11.29 -11.50 11.26
CA LYS A 30 -12.64 -11.05 10.89
C LYS A 30 -13.64 -12.20 10.91
N TYR A 31 -13.21 -13.38 10.47
CA TYR A 31 -14.05 -14.58 10.39
C TYR A 31 -13.82 -15.57 11.54
N SER A 32 -13.12 -15.14 12.60
CA SER A 32 -12.79 -15.98 13.76
C SER A 32 -12.10 -17.30 13.40
N LEU A 33 -11.26 -17.28 12.36
CA LEU A 33 -10.48 -18.42 11.89
C LEU A 33 -9.16 -18.52 12.66
N SER A 34 -8.63 -19.74 12.75
CA SER A 34 -7.24 -19.98 13.15
C SER A 34 -6.28 -19.52 12.04
N TYR A 35 -5.14 -18.97 12.44
CA TYR A 35 -4.08 -18.55 11.53
C TYR A 35 -2.72 -19.03 12.03
N CYS A 36 -1.92 -19.55 11.10
CA CYS A 36 -0.52 -19.83 11.27
C CYS A 36 0.19 -19.61 9.93
N GLN A 37 1.51 -19.44 9.97
CA GLN A 37 2.32 -19.27 8.76
C GLN A 37 3.55 -20.17 8.82
N ILE A 38 3.91 -20.72 7.67
CA ILE A 38 5.11 -21.52 7.48
C ILE A 38 5.99 -20.75 6.50
N PHE A 39 7.18 -20.36 6.95
CA PHE A 39 8.17 -19.69 6.13
C PHE A 39 9.24 -20.68 5.69
N LEU A 40 9.36 -20.90 4.39
CA LEU A 40 10.34 -21.81 3.80
C LEU A 40 11.63 -21.04 3.54
N ASP A 41 12.57 -21.11 4.47
CA ASP A 41 13.89 -20.48 4.38
C ASP A 41 14.82 -21.35 3.53
N CYS A 42 15.25 -20.85 2.38
CA CYS A 42 16.11 -21.59 1.46
C CYS A 42 17.32 -20.73 1.07
N PRO A 43 18.55 -21.26 1.13
CA PRO A 43 19.74 -20.54 0.68
C PRO A 43 19.58 -20.03 -0.76
N LEU A 44 20.13 -18.84 -1.03
CA LEU A 44 20.03 -18.17 -2.34
C LEU A 44 20.61 -19.06 -3.45
N GLU A 45 21.74 -19.71 -3.17
CA GLU A 45 22.42 -20.60 -4.10
C GLU A 45 21.52 -21.78 -4.51
N CYS A 46 20.83 -22.38 -3.54
CA CYS A 46 19.85 -23.43 -3.78
C CYS A 46 18.65 -22.90 -4.59
N CYS A 47 18.17 -21.69 -4.31
CA CYS A 47 17.08 -21.06 -5.06
C CYS A 47 17.45 -20.84 -6.53
N LEU A 48 18.66 -20.35 -6.81
CA LEU A 48 19.18 -20.14 -8.16
C LEU A 48 19.37 -21.47 -8.90
N GLN A 49 19.94 -22.48 -8.23
CA GLN A 49 20.09 -23.81 -8.81
C GLN A 49 18.73 -24.45 -9.13
N ARG A 50 17.72 -24.31 -8.26
CA ARG A 50 16.38 -24.82 -8.55
C ARG A 50 15.69 -24.02 -9.66
N ASN A 51 15.97 -22.72 -9.75
CA ASN A 51 15.39 -21.86 -10.77
C ASN A 51 15.83 -22.25 -12.19
N CYS A 52 17.11 -22.57 -12.39
CA CYS A 52 17.61 -22.95 -13.71
C CYS A 52 17.02 -24.28 -14.23
N LEU A 53 16.47 -25.11 -13.33
CA LEU A 53 15.80 -26.37 -13.65
C LEU A 53 14.29 -26.21 -13.93
N ARG A 54 13.72 -25.01 -13.76
CA ARG A 54 12.30 -24.76 -14.04
C ARG A 54 12.05 -24.74 -15.55
N SER A 55 10.83 -25.12 -15.95
CA SER A 55 10.37 -24.98 -17.35
C SER A 55 10.39 -23.52 -17.83
N HIS A 56 10.08 -22.59 -16.92
CA HIS A 56 10.11 -21.15 -17.16
C HIS A 56 10.86 -20.47 -16.01
N PRO A 57 12.20 -20.36 -16.12
CA PRO A 57 13.01 -19.66 -15.12
C PRO A 57 12.64 -18.18 -15.05
N VAL A 58 12.70 -17.61 -13.84
CA VAL A 58 12.71 -16.14 -13.68
C VAL A 58 14.16 -15.63 -13.76
N ALA A 59 14.35 -14.34 -14.02
CA ALA A 59 15.69 -13.75 -14.04
C ALA A 59 16.39 -13.90 -12.68
N ASP A 60 17.67 -14.24 -12.69
CA ASP A 60 18.45 -14.47 -11.46
C ASP A 60 18.54 -13.20 -10.60
N GLU A 61 18.56 -12.02 -11.24
CA GLU A 61 18.52 -10.72 -10.55
C GLU A 61 17.24 -10.55 -9.74
N THR A 62 16.11 -11.05 -10.25
CA THR A 62 14.82 -11.04 -9.54
C THR A 62 14.91 -11.89 -8.27
N ILE A 63 15.48 -13.09 -8.35
CA ILE A 63 15.65 -13.96 -7.17
C ILE A 63 16.60 -13.31 -6.15
N CYS A 64 17.72 -12.75 -6.61
CA CYS A 64 18.66 -12.04 -5.75
C CYS A 64 18.01 -10.83 -5.06
N LEU A 65 17.20 -10.06 -5.79
CA LEU A 65 16.44 -8.95 -5.24
C LEU A 65 15.41 -9.45 -4.22
N MET A 66 14.74 -10.56 -4.53
CA MET A 66 13.75 -11.14 -3.63
C MET A 66 14.40 -11.57 -2.31
N ALA A 67 15.49 -12.33 -2.35
CA ALA A 67 16.22 -12.77 -1.15
C ALA A 67 16.68 -11.59 -0.27
N ARG A 68 16.98 -10.43 -0.87
CA ARG A 68 17.41 -9.23 -0.12
C ARG A 68 16.28 -8.48 0.58
N LYS A 69 15.05 -8.49 0.04
CA LYS A 69 13.95 -7.71 0.64
C LYS A 69 12.79 -8.54 1.20
N ILE A 70 12.80 -9.87 1.05
CA ILE A 70 11.76 -10.70 1.65
C ILE A 70 11.75 -10.49 3.17
N GLU A 71 10.58 -10.14 3.71
CA GLU A 71 10.45 -9.80 5.12
C GLU A 71 10.17 -11.05 5.95
N MET A 72 11.18 -11.57 6.65
CA MET A 72 11.01 -12.75 7.52
C MET A 72 10.00 -12.49 8.66
N PRO A 73 9.26 -13.52 9.11
CA PRO A 73 8.47 -13.44 10.33
C PRO A 73 9.31 -13.03 11.55
N ASP A 74 8.81 -12.08 12.34
CA ASP A 74 9.51 -11.55 13.52
C ASP A 74 8.53 -11.43 14.69
N VAL A 75 8.43 -12.50 15.48
CA VAL A 75 7.53 -12.59 16.65
C VAL A 75 7.85 -11.52 17.71
N LYS A 76 9.12 -11.09 17.81
CA LYS A 76 9.53 -10.09 18.81
C LYS A 76 8.99 -8.71 18.45
N LYS A 77 8.98 -8.36 17.16
CA LYS A 77 8.41 -7.10 16.67
C LYS A 77 6.90 -7.17 16.49
N ASN A 78 6.38 -8.34 16.13
CA ASN A 78 5.00 -8.53 15.71
C ASN A 78 4.37 -9.68 16.48
N ALA A 79 3.70 -9.39 17.59
CA ALA A 79 3.05 -10.41 18.41
C ALA A 79 2.00 -11.26 17.65
N TRP A 80 1.41 -10.72 16.58
CA TRP A 80 0.48 -11.44 15.72
C TRP A 80 1.13 -12.54 14.87
N GLU A 81 2.45 -12.50 14.69
CA GLU A 81 3.22 -13.55 13.99
C GLU A 81 3.59 -14.72 14.92
N ARG A 82 3.06 -14.79 16.15
CA ARG A 82 3.39 -15.84 17.13
C ARG A 82 3.29 -17.28 16.62
N ASN A 83 2.36 -17.54 15.70
CA ASN A 83 2.15 -18.86 15.09
C ASN A 83 2.95 -18.97 13.79
N SER A 84 4.25 -18.69 13.84
CA SER A 84 5.17 -18.82 12.71
C SER A 84 6.10 -20.01 12.91
N LEU A 85 6.26 -20.81 11.87
CA LEU A 85 7.28 -21.84 11.80
C LEU A 85 8.23 -21.51 10.64
N ILE A 86 9.54 -21.48 10.91
CA ILE A 86 10.56 -21.29 9.88
C ILE A 86 11.20 -22.64 9.61
N LEU A 87 11.01 -23.17 8.41
CA LEU A 87 11.60 -24.43 7.97
C LEU A 87 12.76 -24.13 7.04
N ARG A 88 13.94 -24.64 7.37
CA ARG A 88 15.12 -24.49 6.52
C ARG A 88 15.15 -25.62 5.51
N SER A 89 15.18 -25.28 4.23
CA SER A 89 15.28 -26.25 3.13
C SER A 89 16.69 -26.83 3.06
N ALA A 90 17.03 -27.69 4.02
CA ALA A 90 18.15 -28.62 3.96
C ALA A 90 17.53 -30.02 4.07
N ASP A 91 17.31 -30.66 2.92
CA ASP A 91 16.94 -32.07 2.76
C ASP A 91 15.80 -32.57 3.67
N GLY A 92 14.55 -32.34 3.22
CA GLY A 92 13.28 -32.62 3.90
C GLY A 92 13.31 -33.76 4.91
N ALA A 93 13.44 -33.38 6.18
CA ALA A 93 13.54 -34.31 7.30
C ALA A 93 12.15 -34.63 7.86
N LEU A 94 11.96 -35.87 8.36
CA LEU A 94 10.75 -36.30 9.07
C LEU A 94 10.38 -35.40 10.29
N GLU A 95 11.32 -34.59 10.77
CA GLU A 95 11.11 -33.65 11.87
C GLU A 95 10.29 -32.42 11.46
N ASP A 96 10.28 -32.05 10.17
CA ASP A 96 9.49 -30.92 9.67
C ASP A 96 7.99 -31.23 9.74
N ASP A 97 7.59 -32.45 9.35
CA ASP A 97 6.20 -32.91 9.40
C ASP A 97 5.60 -32.81 10.81
N LYS A 98 6.38 -33.21 11.84
CA LYS A 98 5.95 -33.12 13.23
C LYS A 98 5.75 -31.69 13.68
N GLN A 99 6.68 -30.79 13.33
CA GLN A 99 6.57 -29.37 13.69
C GLN A 99 5.37 -28.71 13.02
N ILE A 100 5.09 -29.06 11.76
CA ILE A 100 3.90 -28.59 11.03
C ILE A 100 2.63 -29.08 11.73
N ILE A 101 2.53 -30.37 12.07
CA ILE A 101 1.36 -30.92 12.77
C ILE A 101 1.13 -30.22 14.12
N VAL A 102 2.19 -29.99 14.89
CA VAL A 102 2.12 -29.28 16.19
C VAL A 102 1.65 -27.83 16.00
N LEU A 103 2.17 -27.13 14.99
CA LEU A 103 1.73 -25.77 14.66
C LEU A 103 0.25 -25.72 14.32
N LEU A 104 -0.21 -26.63 13.45
CA LEU A 104 -1.61 -26.71 13.02
C LEU A 104 -2.54 -27.01 14.19
N ALA A 105 -2.18 -27.96 15.05
CA ALA A 105 -2.96 -28.28 16.26
C ALA A 105 -3.04 -27.07 17.21
N SER A 106 -1.90 -26.42 17.48
CA SER A 106 -1.81 -25.26 18.36
C SER A 106 -2.63 -24.07 17.83
N ALA A 107 -2.65 -23.86 16.52
CA ALA A 107 -3.44 -22.82 15.88
C ALA A 107 -4.95 -23.12 15.95
N LEU A 108 -5.37 -24.38 15.79
CA LEU A 108 -6.77 -24.79 15.88
C LEU A 108 -7.34 -24.64 17.29
N GLU A 109 -6.55 -24.92 18.32
CA GLU A 109 -6.95 -24.72 19.72
C GLU A 109 -7.11 -23.25 20.10
N ASN A 110 -6.52 -22.34 19.33
CA ASN A 110 -6.47 -20.91 19.64
C ASN A 110 -6.91 -20.05 18.43
N PRO A 111 -8.21 -20.13 18.03
CA PRO A 111 -8.73 -19.32 16.93
C PRO A 111 -8.56 -17.83 17.23
N MET A 112 -8.34 -17.05 16.17
CA MET A 112 -8.10 -15.63 16.33
C MET A 112 -9.40 -14.91 16.71
N LYS A 113 -9.34 -14.03 17.70
CA LYS A 113 -10.51 -13.23 18.08
C LYS A 113 -10.67 -12.05 17.13
N PRO A 114 -11.89 -11.77 16.65
CA PRO A 114 -12.20 -10.50 16.00
C PRO A 114 -11.71 -9.35 16.88
N ASN A 115 -11.17 -8.30 16.26
CA ASN A 115 -10.87 -7.09 17.02
C ASN A 115 -12.20 -6.40 17.33
N GLU A 116 -12.45 -6.06 18.59
CA GLU A 116 -13.48 -5.07 18.93
C GLU A 116 -13.06 -3.65 18.51
N GLU A 117 -11.83 -3.47 17.98
CA GLU A 117 -11.41 -2.21 17.37
C GLU A 117 -12.31 -1.89 16.17
N ASN A 118 -13.10 -0.85 16.37
CA ASN A 118 -14.07 -0.25 15.47
C ASN A 118 -13.41 0.07 14.11
N THR A 119 -13.40 -0.90 13.19
CA THR A 119 -12.86 -0.74 11.83
C THR A 119 -13.54 0.41 11.09
N GLU A 120 -14.82 0.65 11.41
CA GLU A 120 -15.57 1.80 10.92
C GLU A 120 -14.97 3.13 11.40
N GLN A 121 -14.48 3.19 12.65
CA GLN A 121 -13.81 4.39 13.17
C GLN A 121 -12.47 4.63 12.46
N LYS A 122 -11.66 3.59 12.20
CA LYS A 122 -10.40 3.74 11.46
C LYS A 122 -10.62 4.12 9.99
N ASP A 123 -11.69 3.64 9.38
CA ASP A 123 -12.06 4.01 8.01
C ASP A 123 -12.65 5.42 7.95
N ALA A 124 -13.45 5.80 8.96
CA ALA A 124 -13.93 7.17 9.13
C ALA A 124 -12.77 8.15 9.41
N ASP A 125 -11.80 7.77 10.23
CA ASP A 125 -10.62 8.59 10.52
C ASP A 125 -9.72 8.73 9.28
N ARG A 126 -9.57 7.67 8.47
CA ARG A 126 -8.90 7.73 7.16
C ARG A 126 -9.64 8.64 6.18
N ALA A 127 -10.97 8.53 6.10
CA ALA A 127 -11.80 9.38 5.26
C ALA A 127 -11.75 10.85 5.73
N ALA A 128 -11.75 11.10 7.03
CA ALA A 128 -11.61 12.43 7.61
C ALA A 128 -10.23 13.03 7.35
N CYS A 129 -9.16 12.22 7.42
CA CYS A 129 -7.81 12.64 7.07
C CYS A 129 -7.70 13.00 5.57
N ALA A 130 -8.29 12.18 4.69
CA ALA A 130 -8.37 12.46 3.26
C ALA A 130 -9.18 13.74 2.97
N ALA A 131 -10.32 13.93 3.64
CA ALA A 131 -11.12 15.15 3.53
C ALA A 131 -10.35 16.40 3.99
N SER A 132 -9.56 16.29 5.07
CA SER A 132 -8.67 17.35 5.55
C SER A 132 -7.56 17.67 4.54
N ALA A 133 -6.97 16.68 3.89
CA ALA A 133 -5.98 16.88 2.83
C ALA A 133 -6.58 17.59 1.59
N VAL A 134 -7.73 17.13 1.10
CA VAL A 134 -8.45 17.75 -0.04
C VAL A 134 -8.80 19.20 0.28
N HIS A 135 -9.28 19.48 1.49
CA HIS A 135 -9.59 20.85 1.92
C HIS A 135 -8.34 21.75 1.91
N ARG A 136 -7.20 21.26 2.45
CA ARG A 136 -5.93 22.00 2.43
C ARG A 136 -5.44 22.28 1.00
N VAL A 137 -5.57 21.29 0.11
CA VAL A 137 -5.21 21.45 -1.31
C VAL A 137 -6.14 22.45 -2.02
N ASP A 138 -7.46 22.41 -1.80
CA ASP A 138 -8.38 23.42 -2.35
C ASP A 138 -8.01 24.84 -1.89
N GLN A 139 -7.70 25.00 -0.60
CA GLN A 139 -7.28 26.30 -0.08
C GLN A 139 -5.98 26.80 -0.75
N ALA A 140 -5.02 25.92 -0.99
CA ALA A 140 -3.79 26.26 -1.71
C ALA A 140 -4.06 26.61 -3.19
N CYS A 141 -4.89 25.83 -3.88
CA CYS A 141 -5.27 26.10 -5.27
C CYS A 141 -5.96 27.47 -5.41
N ARG A 142 -6.86 27.83 -4.49
CA ARG A 142 -7.50 29.16 -4.49
C ARG A 142 -6.47 30.29 -4.39
N ARG A 143 -5.45 30.14 -3.54
CA ARG A 143 -4.36 31.13 -3.42
C ARG A 143 -3.57 31.24 -4.71
N ILE A 144 -3.23 30.12 -5.34
CA ILE A 144 -2.51 30.09 -6.62
C ILE A 144 -3.32 30.74 -7.74
N VAL A 145 -4.62 30.45 -7.85
CA VAL A 145 -5.51 31.11 -8.83
C VAL A 145 -5.55 32.62 -8.60
N SER A 146 -5.66 33.08 -7.36
CA SER A 146 -5.63 34.52 -7.05
C SER A 146 -4.30 35.17 -7.43
N LEU A 147 -3.17 34.48 -7.21
CA LEU A 147 -1.85 34.98 -7.62
C LEU A 147 -1.72 35.02 -9.16
N ALA A 148 -2.17 33.98 -9.86
CA ALA A 148 -2.18 33.92 -11.31
C ALA A 148 -3.03 35.03 -11.94
N MET A 149 -4.21 35.31 -11.37
CA MET A 149 -5.07 36.42 -11.81
C MET A 149 -4.45 37.79 -11.54
N LYS A 150 -3.68 37.94 -10.45
CA LYS A 150 -2.95 39.16 -10.17
C LYS A 150 -1.81 39.37 -11.16
N ASP A 151 -1.01 38.33 -11.39
CA ASP A 151 0.10 38.33 -12.35
C ASP A 151 -0.37 38.72 -13.76
N ALA A 152 -1.45 38.08 -14.23
CA ALA A 152 -2.08 38.42 -15.50
C ALA A 152 -2.54 39.89 -15.59
N LYS A 153 -2.95 40.48 -14.47
CA LYS A 153 -3.38 41.89 -14.40
C LYS A 153 -2.19 42.82 -14.49
N ASP A 154 -1.10 42.47 -13.81
CA ASP A 154 0.15 43.22 -13.84
C ASP A 154 0.77 43.22 -15.27
N HIS A 155 0.45 42.19 -16.07
CA HIS A 155 0.77 42.10 -17.49
C HIS A 155 -0.22 42.80 -18.45
N ASN A 156 -1.19 43.58 -17.94
CA ASN A 156 -2.17 44.35 -18.73
C ASN A 156 -3.02 43.54 -19.72
N ILE A 157 -3.34 42.28 -19.38
CA ILE A 157 -4.21 41.44 -20.21
C ILE A 157 -5.61 42.08 -20.36
N LEU A 158 -6.16 42.03 -21.58
CA LEU A 158 -7.47 42.60 -21.89
C LEU A 158 -8.60 42.01 -21.01
N PRO A 159 -9.64 42.79 -20.66
CA PRO A 159 -10.74 42.32 -19.81
C PRO A 159 -11.48 41.07 -20.32
N GLY A 160 -11.64 40.91 -21.64
CA GLY A 160 -12.25 39.71 -22.23
C GLY A 160 -11.38 38.47 -22.05
N ALA A 161 -10.06 38.62 -22.24
CA ALA A 161 -9.08 37.57 -22.03
C ALA A 161 -8.92 37.19 -20.55
N MET A 162 -9.02 38.17 -19.64
CA MET A 162 -9.10 37.98 -18.19
C MET A 162 -10.25 37.07 -17.77
N LYS A 163 -11.42 37.24 -18.40
CA LYS A 163 -12.58 36.40 -18.12
C LYS A 163 -12.34 34.95 -18.55
N SER A 164 -11.83 34.74 -19.77
CA SER A 164 -11.50 33.40 -20.28
C SER A 164 -10.41 32.72 -19.44
N LEU A 165 -9.39 33.46 -19.02
CA LEU A 165 -8.35 32.98 -18.11
C LEU A 165 -8.93 32.52 -16.77
N ALA A 166 -9.83 33.30 -16.18
CA ALA A 166 -10.48 32.93 -14.91
C ALA A 166 -11.32 31.65 -15.03
N GLU A 167 -12.03 31.47 -16.14
CA GLU A 167 -12.81 30.26 -16.42
C GLU A 167 -11.89 29.04 -16.56
N GLU A 168 -10.79 29.16 -17.31
CA GLU A 168 -9.81 28.09 -17.48
C GLU A 168 -9.10 27.70 -16.18
N LEU A 169 -8.68 28.68 -15.36
CA LEU A 169 -8.05 28.42 -14.06
C LEU A 169 -9.00 27.72 -13.09
N ASN A 170 -10.27 28.11 -13.08
CA ASN A 170 -11.28 27.45 -12.23
C ASN A 170 -11.61 26.04 -12.70
N ARG A 171 -11.65 25.80 -14.02
CA ARG A 171 -11.80 24.46 -14.59
C ARG A 171 -10.61 23.57 -14.22
N LEU A 172 -9.39 24.05 -14.40
CA LEU A 172 -8.16 23.33 -14.03
C LEU A 172 -8.17 22.95 -12.54
N LYS A 173 -8.62 23.86 -11.67
CA LYS A 173 -8.77 23.58 -10.23
C LYS A 173 -9.80 22.47 -9.98
N ALA A 174 -10.96 22.53 -10.64
CA ALA A 174 -12.02 21.55 -10.46
C ALA A 174 -11.55 20.15 -10.87
N GLU A 175 -10.93 20.01 -12.05
CA GLU A 175 -10.35 18.76 -12.54
C GLU A 175 -9.29 18.22 -11.56
N PHE A 176 -8.38 19.08 -11.11
CA PHE A 176 -7.32 18.69 -10.18
C PHE A 176 -7.85 18.18 -8.83
N LEU A 177 -8.92 18.79 -8.30
CA LEU A 177 -9.54 18.34 -7.05
C LEU A 177 -10.34 17.05 -7.22
N GLU A 178 -10.98 16.83 -8.37
CA GLU A 178 -11.65 15.57 -8.69
C GLU A 178 -10.66 14.42 -8.83
N ASP A 179 -9.54 14.62 -9.53
CA ASP A 179 -8.48 13.61 -9.64
C ASP A 179 -7.91 13.21 -8.25
N LEU A 180 -7.84 14.17 -7.31
CA LEU A 180 -7.42 13.91 -5.93
C LEU A 180 -8.46 13.13 -5.13
N ARG A 181 -9.75 13.40 -5.34
CA ARG A 181 -10.85 12.66 -4.70
C ARG A 181 -10.95 11.21 -5.19
N GLN A 182 -10.62 10.97 -6.46
CA GLN A 182 -10.65 9.63 -7.07
C GLN A 182 -9.36 8.83 -6.83
N GLY A 183 -8.32 9.44 -6.26
CA GLY A 183 -7.06 8.77 -5.90
C GLY A 183 -6.08 8.54 -7.05
N ASP A 184 -6.37 9.07 -8.25
CA ASP A 184 -5.56 8.83 -9.45
C ASP A 184 -4.22 9.58 -9.46
N ASN A 185 -4.07 10.64 -8.66
CA ASN A 185 -2.79 11.33 -8.50
C ASN A 185 -1.85 10.67 -7.47
N LEU A 186 -2.35 9.79 -6.58
CA LEU A 186 -1.49 9.11 -5.61
C LEU A 186 -0.69 7.96 -6.27
N LYS A 187 -1.18 7.42 -7.40
CA LYS A 187 -0.54 6.30 -8.12
C LYS A 187 0.68 6.70 -8.96
N LYS A 188 0.88 8.00 -9.24
CA LYS A 188 1.96 8.46 -10.14
C LYS A 188 3.24 8.91 -9.44
N GLN A 189 3.32 8.91 -8.10
CA GLN A 189 4.52 9.45 -7.43
C GLN A 189 4.90 8.91 -6.04
N THR A 190 4.43 7.73 -5.61
CA THR A 190 4.88 7.15 -4.33
C THR A 190 5.29 5.69 -4.48
N CYS A 191 6.52 5.48 -4.95
CA CYS A 191 7.35 4.35 -4.52
C CYS A 191 8.45 4.89 -3.59
N THR A 192 8.06 5.51 -2.48
CA THR A 192 8.97 5.79 -1.36
C THR A 192 8.15 5.75 -0.08
N GLU A 193 8.45 4.76 0.75
CA GLU A 193 8.02 4.67 2.12
C GLU A 193 8.66 5.80 2.92
N ASP A 194 7.97 6.94 3.02
CA ASP A 194 8.29 7.93 4.04
C ASP A 194 6.99 8.39 4.71
N LYS A 195 6.79 7.94 5.95
CA LYS A 195 5.61 8.22 6.79
C LYS A 195 5.56 9.68 7.31
N HIS A 196 6.15 10.64 6.60
CA HIS A 196 6.25 12.02 7.07
C HIS A 196 6.25 13.07 5.95
N LEU A 197 5.60 12.80 4.81
CA LEU A 197 5.37 13.81 3.78
C LEU A 197 3.89 14.15 3.67
N ASP A 198 3.56 15.43 3.89
CA ASP A 198 2.19 15.94 3.72
C ASP A 198 1.75 15.70 2.26
N PRO A 199 0.70 14.90 2.01
CA PRO A 199 0.20 14.64 0.66
C PRO A 199 -0.13 15.93 -0.12
N ALA A 200 -0.46 17.01 0.59
CA ALA A 200 -0.68 18.31 -0.02
C ALA A 200 0.62 18.92 -0.59
N ALA A 201 1.77 18.71 0.07
CA ALA A 201 3.03 19.31 -0.32
C ALA A 201 3.60 18.74 -1.63
N SER A 202 3.30 17.48 -1.96
CA SER A 202 3.78 16.84 -3.20
C SER A 202 2.98 17.26 -4.44
N VAL A 203 1.69 17.57 -4.30
CA VAL A 203 0.78 17.83 -5.44
C VAL A 203 0.61 19.31 -5.77
N ILE A 204 0.74 20.21 -4.79
CA ILE A 204 0.60 21.67 -4.99
C ILE A 204 1.55 22.23 -6.06
N PRO A 205 2.84 21.84 -6.14
CA PRO A 205 3.76 22.34 -7.18
C PRO A 205 3.30 22.00 -8.60
N SER A 206 2.66 20.85 -8.80
CA SER A 206 2.12 20.43 -10.10
C SER A 206 0.99 21.36 -10.55
N PHE A 207 0.07 21.70 -9.64
CA PHE A 207 -1.00 22.66 -9.93
C PHE A 207 -0.43 24.06 -10.22
N GLN A 208 0.55 24.51 -9.44
CA GLN A 208 1.21 25.80 -9.65
C GLN A 208 1.84 25.90 -11.04
N ASN A 209 2.59 24.89 -11.47
CA ASN A 209 3.22 24.86 -12.79
C ASN A 209 2.18 24.91 -13.93
N LYS A 210 1.07 24.16 -13.80
CA LYS A 210 -0.01 24.19 -14.79
C LYS A 210 -0.69 25.56 -14.83
N ALA A 211 -0.94 26.18 -13.68
CA ALA A 211 -1.54 27.51 -13.60
C ALA A 211 -0.64 28.57 -14.25
N THR A 212 0.67 28.57 -13.95
CA THR A 212 1.65 29.48 -14.59
C THR A 212 1.73 29.27 -16.11
N THR A 213 1.76 28.00 -16.56
CA THR A 213 1.75 27.68 -17.99
C THR A 213 0.50 28.24 -18.68
N LEU A 214 -0.64 28.22 -17.99
CA LEU A 214 -1.89 28.72 -18.52
C LEU A 214 -1.90 30.25 -18.61
N VAL A 215 -1.41 30.96 -17.59
CA VAL A 215 -1.24 32.43 -17.62
C VAL A 215 -0.33 32.86 -18.78
N ASN A 216 0.79 32.16 -18.99
CA ASN A 216 1.74 32.46 -20.08
C ASN A 216 1.13 32.33 -21.50
N LYS A 217 -0.05 31.72 -21.67
CA LYS A 217 -0.74 31.70 -22.98
C LYS A 217 -1.47 33.01 -23.29
N TYR A 218 -1.70 33.83 -22.26
CA TYR A 218 -2.49 35.06 -22.34
C TYR A 218 -1.63 36.33 -22.31
N ILE A 219 -0.35 36.19 -21.92
CA ILE A 219 0.70 37.22 -21.98
C ILE A 219 1.36 37.14 -23.36
#